data_AF-X1BBF2-F1
#
_entry.id   AF-X1BBF2-F1
#
_cell.length_a   1.000
_cell.length_b   1.000
_cell.length_c   1.000
_cell.angle_alpha   90.00
_cell.angle_beta   90.00
_cell.angle_gamma   90.00
#
_symmetry.space_group_name_H-M   'P 1'
#
loop_
_entity.id
_entity.type
_entity.pdbx_description
1 polymer ?
#
loop_
_entity_poly.entity_id
_entity_poly.type
_entity_poly.pdbx_seq_one_letter_code
_entity_poly.pdbx_strand_id
1 'polypeptide(L)'
;MSIRASITAAIATSITSSIFSETAFSPADIANILQWLDASDASTITDTLGAVSQWSDKASTNHATQGTGIKQPVTDSVTINSLNALLFDGVDDSMDLPLAYIPFGAVTVFAVAESVDTTVDVIIANVATTATSVFSI
;
A
#
# COMPACT_ATOMS: atom_id res chain seq x y z
N MET A 1 8.89 52.09 23.10
CA MET A 1 8.72 51.28 21.88
C MET A 1 9.84 50.26 21.89
N SER A 2 9.64 49.01 22.31
CA SER A 2 8.93 48.03 21.51
C SER A 2 8.50 46.82 22.36
N ILE A 3 7.41 46.98 23.11
CA ILE A 3 6.70 45.84 23.73
C ILE A 3 5.98 45.03 22.63
N ARG A 4 5.72 45.66 21.47
CA ARG A 4 5.09 45.04 20.30
C ARG A 4 5.99 44.03 19.57
N ALA A 5 7.31 44.24 19.51
CA ALA A 5 8.22 43.27 18.88
C ALA A 5 8.35 41.97 19.70
N SER A 6 8.35 42.07 21.03
CA SER A 6 8.47 40.92 21.94
C SER A 6 7.20 40.06 21.96
N ILE A 7 6.03 40.67 21.81
CA ILE A 7 4.74 39.97 21.73
C ILE A 7 4.61 39.24 20.39
N THR A 8 5.00 39.84 19.26
CA THR A 8 4.97 39.16 17.94
C THR A 8 5.91 37.94 17.88
N ALA A 9 7.12 38.04 18.44
CA ALA A 9 8.05 36.91 18.49
C ALA A 9 7.55 35.76 19.39
N ALA A 10 6.95 36.08 20.55
CA ALA A 10 6.40 35.06 21.45
C ALA A 10 5.20 34.31 20.85
N ILE A 11 4.31 35.01 20.14
CA ILE A 11 3.15 34.39 19.47
C ILE A 11 3.60 33.51 18.31
N ALA A 12 4.65 33.91 17.56
CA ALA A 12 5.21 33.13 16.44
C ALA A 12 5.90 31.82 16.91
N THR A 13 6.52 31.83 18.08
CA THR A 13 7.15 30.63 18.67
C THR A 13 6.11 29.68 19.27
N SER A 14 5.03 30.19 19.89
CA SER A 14 3.99 29.33 20.49
C SER A 14 3.11 28.61 19.46
N ILE A 15 2.91 29.16 18.26
CA ILE A 15 2.20 28.49 17.16
C ILE A 15 3.04 27.41 16.46
N THR A 16 4.37 27.39 16.65
CA THR A 16 5.24 26.32 16.14
C THR A 16 5.38 25.14 17.11
N SER A 17 5.11 25.33 18.40
CA SER A 17 5.21 24.26 19.43
C SER A 17 3.93 23.46 19.63
N SER A 18 2.83 23.81 18.97
CA SER A 18 1.66 22.94 18.85
C SER A 18 1.73 22.13 17.56
N ILE A 19 2.87 21.48 17.32
CA ILE A 19 2.92 20.37 16.38
C ILE A 19 1.94 19.33 16.93
N PHE A 20 0.85 19.10 16.21
CA PHE A 20 0.10 17.87 16.40
C PHE A 20 1.11 16.77 16.12
N SER A 21 1.62 16.13 17.18
CA SER A 21 2.27 14.83 17.07
C SER A 21 1.15 13.84 16.81
N GLU A 22 0.54 13.96 15.63
CA GLU A 22 -0.25 12.89 15.04
C GLU A 22 0.72 11.71 14.99
N THR A 23 0.49 10.69 15.79
CA THR A 23 1.17 9.42 15.57
C THR A 23 0.85 9.07 14.13
N ALA A 24 1.86 9.09 13.25
CA ALA A 24 1.66 8.71 11.86
C ALA A 24 1.03 7.32 11.88
N PHE A 25 -0.14 7.20 11.27
CA PHE A 25 -0.87 5.95 11.22
C PHE A 25 0.09 4.84 10.78
N SER A 26 0.25 3.83 11.63
CA SER A 26 0.99 2.63 11.33
C SER A 26 0.00 1.51 11.04
N PRO A 27 0.28 0.63 10.07
CA PRO A 27 -0.51 -0.58 9.86
C PRO A 27 -0.70 -1.40 11.15
N ALA A 28 0.30 -1.36 12.04
CA ALA A 28 0.27 -2.02 13.34
C ALA A 28 -0.80 -1.47 14.31
N ASP A 29 -1.36 -0.29 14.04
CA ASP A 29 -2.46 0.29 14.82
C ASP A 29 -3.80 -0.44 14.57
N ILE A 30 -3.91 -1.17 13.45
CA ILE A 30 -5.05 -2.04 13.18
C ILE A 30 -4.86 -3.36 13.91
N ALA A 31 -5.62 -3.57 14.99
CA ALA A 31 -5.61 -4.82 15.73
C ALA A 31 -5.92 -6.02 14.82
N ASN A 32 -5.10 -7.07 14.90
CA ASN A 32 -5.20 -8.30 14.10
C ASN A 32 -5.09 -8.07 12.59
N ILE A 33 -4.36 -7.05 12.16
CA ILE A 33 -4.02 -6.89 10.74
C ILE A 33 -3.32 -8.15 10.22
N LEU A 34 -3.82 -8.67 9.10
CA LEU A 34 -3.28 -9.87 8.47
C LEU A 34 -2.23 -9.55 7.43
N GLN A 35 -2.38 -8.39 6.77
CA GLN A 35 -1.56 -8.00 5.65
C GLN A 35 -1.61 -6.49 5.43
N TRP A 36 -0.46 -5.91 5.10
CA TRP A 36 -0.33 -4.54 4.63
C TRP A 36 0.71 -4.47 3.52
N LEU A 37 0.24 -4.37 2.28
CA LEU A 37 1.06 -4.16 1.10
C LEU A 37 0.97 -2.68 0.71
N ASP A 38 2.12 -2.00 0.65
CA ASP A 38 2.22 -0.56 0.40
C ASP A 38 3.22 -0.25 -0.71
N ALA A 39 2.74 0.06 -1.91
CA ALA A 39 3.60 0.32 -3.05
C ALA A 39 4.24 1.71 -2.97
N SER A 40 3.65 2.61 -2.18
CA SER A 40 4.19 3.94 -1.94
C SER A 40 5.47 3.91 -1.10
N ASP A 41 5.64 2.85 -0.32
CA ASP A 41 6.85 2.56 0.46
C ASP A 41 7.82 1.72 -0.37
N ALA A 42 8.66 2.39 -1.16
CA ALA A 42 9.67 1.74 -2.01
C ALA A 42 10.63 0.81 -1.25
N SER A 43 10.79 0.99 0.07
CA SER A 43 11.62 0.08 0.88
C SER A 43 11.04 -1.33 1.01
N THR A 44 9.76 -1.50 0.68
CA THR A 44 9.08 -2.80 0.66
C THR A 44 9.16 -3.52 -0.68
N ILE A 45 9.63 -2.85 -1.73
CA ILE A 45 9.66 -3.36 -3.10
C ILE A 45 11.03 -3.95 -3.40
N THR A 46 11.04 -5.19 -3.90
CA THR A 46 12.25 -5.82 -4.47
C THR A 46 12.05 -6.00 -5.97
N ASP A 47 12.75 -5.18 -6.76
CA ASP A 47 12.67 -5.20 -8.21
C ASP A 47 14.03 -5.41 -8.88
N THR A 48 14.00 -5.66 -10.18
CA THR A 48 15.15 -5.48 -11.07
C THR A 48 14.70 -4.70 -12.29
N LEU A 49 15.23 -3.48 -12.46
CA LEU A 49 14.87 -2.58 -13.56
C LEU A 49 13.37 -2.25 -13.60
N GLY A 50 12.73 -2.13 -12.44
CA GLY A 50 11.31 -1.86 -12.30
C GLY A 50 10.42 -3.11 -12.27
N ALA A 51 10.89 -4.28 -12.72
CA ALA A 51 10.13 -5.53 -12.65
C ALA A 51 10.17 -6.10 -11.22
N VAL A 52 9.01 -6.15 -10.56
CA VAL A 52 8.90 -6.45 -9.12
C VAL A 52 8.77 -7.95 -8.87
N SER A 53 9.75 -8.50 -8.17
CA SER A 53 9.78 -9.92 -7.77
C SER A 53 9.16 -10.17 -6.40
N GLN A 54 9.16 -9.16 -5.52
CA GLN A 54 8.57 -9.24 -4.20
C GLN A 54 8.04 -7.88 -3.73
N TRP A 55 6.86 -7.89 -3.11
CA TRP A 55 6.27 -6.80 -2.37
C TRP A 55 6.10 -7.20 -0.91
N SER A 56 6.88 -6.56 -0.04
CA SER A 56 7.03 -6.95 1.36
C SER A 56 5.88 -6.44 2.21
N ASP A 57 5.15 -7.36 2.81
CA ASP A 57 4.15 -7.07 3.84
C ASP A 57 4.76 -6.34 5.05
N LYS A 58 4.17 -5.20 5.44
CA LYS A 58 4.57 -4.39 6.61
C LYS A 58 3.95 -4.87 7.93
N ALA A 59 2.89 -5.68 7.85
CA ALA A 59 2.18 -6.21 9.02
C ALA A 59 2.67 -7.60 9.44
N SER A 60 3.25 -8.37 8.51
CA SER A 60 3.66 -9.75 8.74
C SER A 60 4.83 -10.18 7.84
N THR A 61 5.19 -11.46 7.87
CA THR A 61 6.17 -12.06 6.94
C THR A 61 5.53 -12.65 5.68
N ASN A 62 4.26 -12.34 5.39
CA ASN A 62 3.50 -12.88 4.26
C ASN A 62 3.62 -11.97 3.02
N HIS A 63 4.83 -11.90 2.46
CA HIS A 63 5.15 -11.06 1.32
C HIS A 63 4.51 -11.57 0.02
N ALA A 64 4.07 -10.67 -0.86
CA ALA A 64 3.62 -11.05 -2.20
C ALA A 64 4.83 -11.25 -3.12
N THR A 65 4.81 -12.29 -3.96
CA THR A 65 5.97 -12.66 -4.79
C THR A 65 5.56 -13.06 -6.20
N GLN A 66 6.47 -12.87 -7.15
CA GLN A 66 6.34 -13.37 -8.52
C GLN A 66 7.70 -13.82 -9.06
N GLY A 67 7.86 -15.13 -9.20
CA GLY A 67 9.12 -15.71 -9.66
C GLY A 67 9.32 -15.69 -11.17
N THR A 68 8.26 -15.49 -11.97
CA THR A 68 8.32 -15.49 -13.43
C THR A 68 8.48 -14.07 -13.94
N GLY A 69 9.66 -13.72 -14.48
CA GLY A 69 10.00 -12.34 -14.86
C GLY A 69 9.03 -11.66 -15.82
N ILE A 70 8.44 -12.39 -16.77
CA ILE A 70 7.45 -11.82 -17.72
C ILE A 70 6.07 -11.56 -17.10
N LYS A 71 5.84 -12.00 -15.86
CA LYS A 71 4.57 -11.84 -15.13
C LYS A 71 4.70 -10.87 -13.95
N GLN A 72 5.85 -10.20 -13.86
CA GLN A 72 6.16 -9.30 -12.75
C GLN A 72 5.56 -7.93 -13.05
N PRO A 73 4.74 -7.39 -12.13
CA PRO A 73 4.26 -6.03 -12.29
C PRO A 73 5.44 -5.04 -12.23
N VAL A 74 5.22 -3.83 -12.74
CA VAL A 74 6.25 -2.80 -12.86
C VAL A 74 6.04 -1.69 -11.83
N THR A 75 7.07 -1.35 -11.05
CA THR A 75 7.10 -0.18 -10.13
C THR A 75 7.60 1.08 -10.84
N ASP A 76 7.39 2.26 -10.24
CA ASP A 76 7.92 3.57 -10.67
C ASP A 76 7.47 4.01 -12.09
N SER A 77 6.47 3.35 -12.66
CA SER A 77 5.91 3.65 -13.98
C SER A 77 4.57 4.38 -13.91
N VAL A 78 3.85 4.23 -12.79
CA VAL A 78 2.52 4.79 -12.54
C VAL A 78 2.39 5.26 -11.11
N THR A 79 1.43 6.17 -10.88
CA THR A 79 1.14 6.68 -9.55
C THR A 79 -0.35 6.85 -9.34
N ILE A 80 -0.84 6.57 -8.14
CA ILE A 80 -2.19 6.94 -7.71
C ILE A 80 -2.06 8.02 -6.64
N ASN A 81 -2.72 9.17 -6.84
CA ASN A 81 -2.60 10.33 -5.96
C ASN A 81 -1.14 10.76 -5.70
N SER A 82 -0.29 10.73 -6.74
CA SER A 82 1.13 11.05 -6.66
C SER A 82 1.98 10.11 -5.78
N LEU A 83 1.45 8.95 -5.41
CA LEU A 83 2.16 7.90 -4.70
C LEU A 83 2.48 6.75 -5.67
N ASN A 84 3.64 6.12 -5.51
CA ASN A 84 4.02 4.98 -6.34
C ASN A 84 2.98 3.85 -6.27
N ALA A 85 2.73 3.22 -7.40
CA ALA A 85 1.83 2.09 -7.55
C ALA A 85 2.47 1.03 -8.45
N LEU A 86 2.07 -0.22 -8.27
CA LEU A 86 2.48 -1.30 -9.15
C LEU A 86 1.55 -1.34 -10.37
N LEU A 87 2.14 -1.27 -11.56
CA LEU A 87 1.43 -1.47 -12.82
C LEU A 87 1.37 -2.97 -13.12
N PHE A 88 0.15 -3.49 -13.17
CA PHE A 88 -0.17 -4.78 -13.78
C PHE A 88 -0.63 -4.47 -15.21
N ASP A 89 0.06 -5.02 -16.20
CA ASP A 89 -0.04 -4.55 -17.59
C ASP A 89 -1.28 -5.03 -18.38
N GLY A 90 -2.21 -5.73 -17.72
CA GLY A 90 -3.40 -6.30 -18.35
C GLY A 90 -3.15 -7.54 -19.22
N VAL A 91 -1.92 -8.08 -19.23
CA VAL A 91 -1.54 -9.26 -20.02
C VAL A 91 -1.48 -10.52 -19.15
N ASP A 92 -0.49 -10.61 -18.26
CA ASP A 92 -0.29 -11.80 -17.42
C ASP A 92 0.41 -11.56 -16.08
N ASP A 93 0.43 -10.30 -15.62
CA ASP A 93 1.03 -9.93 -14.34
C ASP A 93 0.23 -10.44 -13.13
N SER A 94 0.93 -10.97 -12.15
CA SER A 94 0.32 -11.37 -10.87
C SER A 94 1.34 -11.37 -9.74
N MET A 95 0.87 -11.29 -8.50
CA MET A 95 1.68 -11.61 -7.33
C MET A 95 0.97 -12.61 -6.43
N ASP A 96 1.70 -13.63 -6.02
CA ASP A 96 1.19 -14.70 -5.17
C ASP A 96 1.53 -14.43 -3.71
N LEU A 97 0.55 -14.63 -2.84
CA LEU A 97 0.76 -14.68 -1.40
C LEU A 97 1.07 -16.12 -0.96
N PRO A 98 2.20 -16.37 -0.29
CA PRO A 98 2.67 -17.70 0.05
C PRO A 98 1.77 -18.45 1.05
N LEU A 99 0.86 -17.75 1.75
CA LEU A 99 -0.15 -18.38 2.59
C LEU A 99 -1.55 -18.24 1.98
N ALA A 100 -2.10 -19.40 1.58
CA ALA A 100 -3.50 -19.61 1.30
C ALA A 100 -4.33 -19.50 2.59
N TYR A 101 -4.44 -18.30 3.17
CA TYR A 101 -5.41 -18.03 4.23
C TYR A 101 -5.54 -16.50 4.42
N ILE A 102 -6.27 -15.83 3.52
CA ILE A 102 -7.29 -14.94 4.07
C ILE A 102 -8.18 -15.89 4.86
N PRO A 103 -8.24 -15.78 6.20
CA PRO A 103 -8.87 -16.82 6.98
C PRO A 103 -10.26 -17.15 6.48
N PHE A 104 -10.59 -18.44 6.36
CA PHE A 104 -11.97 -18.88 6.12
C PHE A 104 -12.81 -18.36 7.30
N GLY A 105 -13.35 -17.17 7.13
CA GLY A 105 -13.86 -16.27 8.17
C GLY A 105 -14.13 -14.90 7.58
N ALA A 106 -14.80 -14.03 8.34
CA ALA A 106 -15.08 -12.68 7.88
C ALA A 106 -13.79 -11.85 7.89
N VAL A 107 -13.40 -11.34 6.72
CA VAL A 107 -12.31 -10.37 6.57
C VAL A 107 -12.82 -9.10 5.92
N THR A 108 -12.14 -7.99 6.19
CA THR A 108 -12.35 -6.72 5.49
C THR A 108 -11.09 -6.41 4.71
N VAL A 109 -11.24 -6.10 3.43
CA VAL A 109 -10.13 -5.73 2.54
C VAL A 109 -10.35 -4.29 2.09
N PHE A 110 -9.32 -3.47 2.22
CA PHE A 110 -9.26 -2.14 1.63
C PHE A 110 -8.20 -2.14 0.54
N ALA A 111 -8.55 -1.64 -0.64
CA ALA A 111 -7.62 -1.52 -1.76
C ALA A 111 -7.83 -0.17 -2.44
N VAL A 112 -6.72 0.45 -2.85
CA VAL A 112 -6.71 1.61 -3.73
C VAL A 112 -6.11 1.14 -5.04
N ALA A 113 -6.90 1.15 -6.10
CA ALA A 113 -6.51 0.69 -7.42
C ALA A 113 -7.16 1.55 -8.49
N GLU A 114 -6.48 1.67 -9.62
CA GLU A 114 -7.01 2.26 -10.84
C GLU A 114 -7.00 1.19 -11.93
N SER A 115 -8.14 1.00 -12.59
CA SER A 115 -8.22 0.13 -13.78
C SER A 115 -7.80 0.96 -14.99
N VAL A 116 -6.67 0.58 -15.59
CA VAL A 116 -6.09 1.25 -16.76
C VAL A 116 -6.29 0.47 -18.06
N ASP A 117 -6.83 -0.74 -17.99
CA ASP A 117 -7.25 -1.57 -19.12
C ASP A 117 -8.69 -2.08 -18.96
N THR A 118 -9.28 -2.51 -20.06
CA THR A 118 -10.58 -3.17 -20.22
C THR A 118 -10.56 -4.67 -19.90
N THR A 119 -9.37 -5.24 -19.67
CA THR A 119 -9.15 -6.63 -19.26
C THR A 119 -9.22 -6.76 -17.72
N VAL A 120 -9.41 -7.98 -17.22
CA VAL A 120 -9.55 -8.24 -15.78
C VAL A 120 -8.18 -8.55 -15.18
N ASP A 121 -7.65 -7.63 -14.38
CA ASP A 121 -6.52 -7.91 -13.49
C ASP A 121 -7.00 -8.31 -12.10
N VAL A 122 -6.31 -9.29 -11.53
CA VAL A 122 -6.64 -9.87 -10.23
C VAL A 122 -5.61 -9.41 -9.21
N ILE A 123 -6.00 -8.44 -8.39
CA ILE A 123 -5.11 -7.84 -7.37
C ILE A 123 -4.93 -8.77 -6.17
N ILE A 124 -5.94 -9.58 -5.81
CA ILE A 124 -5.85 -10.64 -4.78
C ILE A 124 -6.78 -11.80 -5.15
N ALA A 125 -6.25 -13.01 -5.38
CA ALA A 125 -7.08 -14.21 -5.53
C ALA A 125 -6.51 -15.46 -4.85
N ASN A 126 -7.44 -16.35 -4.49
CA ASN A 126 -7.18 -17.76 -4.27
C ASN A 126 -7.36 -18.48 -5.61
N VAL A 127 -6.30 -19.04 -6.19
CA VAL A 127 -6.35 -19.95 -7.35
C VAL A 127 -6.92 -21.33 -6.94
N ALA A 128 -8.04 -21.36 -6.22
CA ALA A 128 -8.82 -22.57 -5.99
C ALA A 128 -10.23 -22.24 -5.44
N THR A 129 -11.21 -22.30 -6.33
CA THR A 129 -12.66 -22.47 -6.10
C THR A 129 -13.50 -21.26 -5.70
N THR A 130 -14.71 -21.26 -6.28
CA THR A 130 -15.81 -20.29 -6.20
C THR A 130 -16.06 -19.75 -4.79
N ALA A 131 -15.66 -18.50 -4.55
CA ALA A 131 -16.21 -17.66 -3.49
C ALA A 131 -16.86 -16.43 -4.14
N THR A 132 -18.15 -16.24 -3.90
CA THR A 132 -18.85 -14.99 -4.19
C THR A 132 -18.37 -13.94 -3.21
N SER A 133 -17.55 -13.00 -3.67
CA SER A 133 -17.17 -11.81 -2.92
C SER A 133 -18.03 -10.63 -3.38
N VAL A 134 -18.77 -10.01 -2.45
CA VAL A 134 -19.45 -8.72 -2.68
C VAL A 134 -18.50 -7.62 -2.26
N PHE A 135 -18.12 -6.74 -3.19
CA PHE A 135 -17.32 -5.56 -2.92
C PHE A 135 -18.26 -4.34 -2.89
N SER A 136 -18.28 -3.60 -1.79
CA SER A 136 -18.89 -2.26 -1.70
C SER A 136 -17.87 -1.33 -1.09
N ILE A 137 -17.63 -0.20 -1.75
CA ILE A 137 -16.99 0.98 -1.16
C ILE A 137 -17.96 1.70 -0.23
#